data_AF-A0A836TKK4-F1
#
_entry.id   AF-A0A836TKK4-F1
#
_cell.length_a   1.000
_cell.length_b   1.000
_cell.length_c   1.000
_cell.angle_alpha   90.00
_cell.angle_beta   90.00
_cell.angle_gamma   90.00
#
_symmetry.space_group_name_H-M   'P 1'
#
loop_
_entity.id
_entity.type
_entity.pdbx_description
1 polymer ?
#
loop_
_entity_poly.entity_id
_entity_poly.type
_entity_poly.pdbx_seq_one_letter_code
_entity_poly.pdbx_strand_id
1 'polypeptide(L)'
;MSLTPEINEELAAEIRIPQSVLIVRNMPVLGLGNIGYEGRYHYGAIGSVLNLASRLCDHAAADQILITNRIYAKVESVVKVEDIGALD
;
A
#
# COMPACT_ATOMS: atom_id res chain seq x y z
N MET A 1 -13.78 -16.36 -5.52
CA MET A 1 -13.91 -16.48 -4.05
C MET A 1 -13.99 -15.07 -3.49
N SER A 2 -15.18 -14.46 -3.58
CA SER A 2 -15.45 -13.13 -3.03
C SER A 2 -15.65 -13.29 -1.53
N LEU A 3 -14.82 -12.61 -0.74
CA LEU A 3 -15.05 -12.45 0.69
C LEU A 3 -16.46 -11.88 0.88
N THR A 4 -17.25 -12.49 1.75
CA THR A 4 -18.63 -12.08 2.00
C THR A 4 -18.65 -10.69 2.64
N PRO A 5 -19.68 -9.86 2.36
CA PRO A 5 -19.80 -8.51 2.91
C PRO A 5 -19.84 -8.46 4.45
N GLU A 6 -20.15 -9.58 5.11
CA GLU A 6 -20.16 -9.71 6.58
C GLU A 6 -18.78 -9.55 7.21
N ILE A 7 -17.72 -10.06 6.56
CA ILE A 7 -16.33 -9.90 7.06
C ILE A 7 -15.92 -8.42 7.01
N ASN A 8 -16.41 -7.67 6.02
CA ASN A 8 -16.08 -6.26 5.88
C ASN A 8 -16.65 -5.42 7.03
N GLU A 9 -17.84 -5.74 7.55
CA GLU A 9 -18.44 -4.98 8.67
C GLU A 9 -17.76 -5.30 10.01
N GLU A 10 -17.44 -6.57 10.26
CA GLU A 10 -16.77 -7.00 11.49
C GLU A 10 -15.33 -6.48 11.56
N LEU A 11 -14.59 -6.53 10.45
CA LEU A 11 -13.21 -6.06 10.36
C LEU A 11 -13.11 -4.52 10.38
N ALA A 12 -14.12 -3.79 9.88
CA ALA A 12 -14.13 -2.32 9.91
C ALA A 12 -14.20 -1.75 11.33
N ALA A 13 -14.76 -2.49 12.29
CA ALA A 13 -14.81 -2.09 13.70
C ALA A 13 -13.47 -2.28 14.44
N GLU A 14 -12.64 -3.20 13.96
CA GLU A 14 -11.36 -3.57 14.60
C GLU A 14 -10.14 -2.96 13.88
N ILE A 15 -10.27 -2.57 12.61
CA ILE A 15 -9.29 -1.77 11.91
C ILE A 15 -9.31 -0.36 12.50
N ARG A 16 -8.33 -0.07 13.37
CA ARG A 16 -8.00 1.29 13.76
C ARG A 16 -7.57 2.05 12.51
N ILE A 17 -8.50 2.83 11.94
CA ILE A 17 -8.23 3.64 10.76
C ILE A 17 -7.15 4.64 11.15
N PRO A 18 -5.97 4.59 10.52
CA PRO A 18 -4.87 5.47 10.86
C PRO A 18 -5.31 6.91 10.63
N GLN A 19 -5.07 7.74 11.63
CA GLN A 19 -5.58 9.12 11.69
C GLN A 19 -4.91 10.01 10.63
N SER A 20 -3.80 9.57 10.05
CA SER A 20 -3.06 10.35 9.06
C SER A 20 -2.53 9.44 7.93
N VAL A 21 -3.07 9.67 6.73
CA VAL A 21 -2.58 9.09 5.47
C VAL A 21 -1.73 10.15 4.79
N LEU A 22 -0.44 9.91 4.61
CA LEU A 22 0.49 10.94 4.13
C LEU A 22 0.96 10.63 2.71
N ILE A 23 1.08 11.67 1.88
CA ILE A 23 1.41 11.53 0.46
C ILE A 23 2.91 11.65 0.21
N VAL A 24 3.43 10.74 -0.62
CA VAL A 24 4.82 10.72 -1.10
C VAL A 24 4.86 10.87 -2.62
N ARG A 25 5.80 11.69 -3.10
CA ARG A 25 5.99 11.97 -4.52
C ARG A 25 7.11 11.10 -5.09
N ASN A 26 6.75 10.05 -5.85
CA ASN A 26 7.53 9.31 -6.87
C ASN A 26 7.06 7.85 -6.88
N MET A 27 6.50 7.34 -7.99
CA MET A 27 6.10 5.94 -8.08
C MET A 27 6.85 5.22 -9.22
N PRO A 28 7.61 4.16 -8.91
CA PRO A 28 8.24 3.30 -9.90
C PRO A 28 7.27 2.33 -10.60
N VAL A 29 7.78 1.53 -11.53
CA VAL A 29 7.05 0.43 -12.18
C VAL A 29 7.40 -0.92 -11.54
N LEU A 30 6.49 -1.89 -11.67
CA LEU A 30 6.71 -3.28 -11.27
C LEU A 30 6.19 -4.22 -12.36
N GLY A 31 6.81 -5.39 -12.46
CA GLY A 31 6.29 -6.55 -13.19
C GLY A 31 5.65 -7.56 -12.24
N LEU A 32 4.58 -8.20 -12.68
CA LEU A 32 3.93 -9.31 -12.00
C LEU A 32 4.14 -10.59 -12.81
N GLY A 33 4.33 -11.74 -12.14
CA GLY A 33 4.41 -13.01 -12.83
C GLY A 33 4.80 -14.18 -11.93
N ASN A 34 4.96 -15.34 -12.56
CA ASN A 34 5.50 -16.53 -11.91
C ASN A 34 7.03 -16.42 -11.85
N ILE A 35 7.57 -16.49 -10.64
CA ILE A 35 8.99 -16.35 -10.33
C ILE A 35 9.46 -17.66 -9.71
N GLY A 36 10.52 -18.26 -10.24
CA GLY A 36 11.07 -19.50 -9.69
C GLY A 36 11.72 -20.38 -10.75
N TYR A 37 11.84 -21.67 -10.43
CA TYR A 37 12.41 -22.69 -11.28
C TYR A 37 11.50 -23.93 -11.29
N GLU A 38 11.85 -24.92 -12.11
CA GLU A 38 11.05 -26.13 -12.26
C GLU A 38 10.71 -26.80 -10.91
N GLY A 39 9.41 -27.06 -10.69
CA GLY A 39 8.90 -27.62 -9.45
C GLY A 39 8.67 -26.63 -8.30
N ARG A 40 9.12 -25.36 -8.40
CA ARG A 40 8.87 -24.32 -7.39
C ARG A 40 8.71 -22.92 -8.03
N TYR A 41 7.46 -22.52 -8.21
CA TYR A 41 7.09 -21.17 -8.65
C TYR A 41 6.31 -20.43 -7.57
N HIS A 42 6.55 -19.13 -7.45
CA HIS A 42 5.75 -18.21 -6.65
C HIS A 42 5.18 -17.13 -7.57
N TYR A 43 3.88 -16.85 -7.46
CA TYR A 43 3.31 -15.67 -8.09
C TYR A 43 3.71 -14.45 -7.27
N GLY A 44 4.42 -13.51 -7.89
CA GLY A 44 4.97 -12.37 -7.17
C GLY A 44 5.18 -11.15 -8.05
N ALA A 45 5.55 -10.06 -7.39
CA ALA A 45 5.97 -8.83 -8.03
C ALA A 45 7.50 -8.75 -8.04
N ILE A 46 8.07 -8.10 -9.06
CA ILE A 46 9.47 -7.67 -9.11
C ILE A 46 9.50 -6.24 -9.61
N GLY A 47 10.21 -5.37 -8.91
CA GLY A 47 10.45 -4.00 -9.38
C GLY A 47 10.70 -3.02 -8.24
N SER A 48 11.08 -1.80 -8.62
CA SER A 48 11.42 -0.74 -7.67
C SER A 48 10.24 -0.28 -6.81
N VAL A 49 9.00 -0.62 -7.17
CA VAL A 49 7.81 -0.38 -6.32
C VAL A 49 7.90 -1.15 -5.00
N LEU A 50 8.47 -2.35 -4.99
CA LEU A 50 8.64 -3.12 -3.75
C LEU A 50 9.62 -2.42 -2.79
N ASN A 51 10.72 -1.90 -3.34
CA ASN A 51 11.69 -1.13 -2.56
C ASN A 51 11.06 0.16 -2.02
N LEU A 52 10.26 0.85 -2.83
CA LEU A 52 9.53 2.04 -2.36
C LEU A 52 8.57 1.68 -1.24
N ALA A 53 7.74 0.64 -1.41
CA ALA A 53 6.79 0.19 -0.40
C ALA A 53 7.50 -0.13 0.93
N SER A 54 8.63 -0.84 0.88
CA SER A 54 9.45 -1.11 2.06
C SER A 54 9.91 0.18 2.74
N ARG A 55 10.47 1.13 1.99
CA ARG A 55 10.93 2.41 2.55
C ARG A 55 9.80 3.23 3.15
N LEU A 56 8.61 3.20 2.54
CA LEU A 56 7.43 3.86 3.08
C LEU A 56 7.00 3.23 4.41
N CYS A 57 7.07 1.90 4.52
CA CYS A 57 6.82 1.22 5.78
C CYS A 57 7.87 1.58 6.84
N ASP A 58 9.14 1.66 6.46
CA ASP A 58 10.23 2.01 7.38
C ASP A 58 10.13 3.44 7.92
N HIS A 59 9.62 4.38 7.12
CA HIS A 59 9.46 5.79 7.51
C HIS A 59 8.13 6.09 8.21
N ALA A 60 7.15 5.20 8.13
CA ALA A 60 5.87 5.40 8.77
C ALA A 60 6.03 5.37 10.30
N ALA A 61 5.59 6.43 10.99
CA ALA A 61 5.42 6.39 12.43
C ALA A 61 4.26 5.47 12.83
N ALA A 62 4.14 5.19 14.14
CA ALA A 62 2.99 4.48 14.66
C ALA A 62 1.68 5.18 14.22
N ASP A 63 0.72 4.39 13.74
CA ASP A 63 -0.59 4.86 13.24
C ASP A 63 -0.57 5.77 12.01
N GLN A 64 0.55 5.76 11.29
CA GLN A 64 0.70 6.48 10.04
C GLN A 64 0.65 5.50 8.86
N ILE A 65 -0.05 5.88 7.79
CA ILE A 65 0.08 5.19 6.50
C ILE A 65 0.65 6.16 5.48
N LEU A 66 1.82 5.83 4.94
CA LEU A 66 2.39 6.56 3.82
C LEU A 66 1.90 5.94 2.50
N ILE A 67 1.29 6.76 1.65
CA ILE A 67 0.87 6.38 0.30
C ILE A 67 1.53 7.29 -0.74
N THR A 68 1.54 6.84 -2.00
CA THR A 68 1.99 7.70 -3.11
C THR A 68 0.85 8.56 -3.64
N ASN A 69 1.18 9.67 -4.31
CA ASN A 69 0.18 10.53 -4.95
C ASN A 69 -0.72 9.76 -5.96
N ARG A 70 -0.16 8.77 -6.68
CA ARG A 70 -0.94 7.94 -7.60
C ARG A 70 -2.02 7.12 -6.89
N ILE A 71 -1.72 6.60 -5.70
CA ILE A 71 -2.71 5.90 -4.88
C ILE A 71 -3.74 6.89 -4.36
N TYR A 72 -3.31 8.05 -3.87
CA TYR A 72 -4.23 9.11 -3.43
C TYR A 72 -5.23 9.50 -4.52
N ALA A 73 -4.80 9.72 -5.75
CA ALA A 73 -5.68 10.02 -6.88
C ALA A 73 -6.74 8.94 -7.17
N LYS A 74 -6.63 7.74 -6.58
CA LYS A 74 -7.63 6.66 -6.68
C LYS A 74 -8.54 6.56 -5.47
N VAL A 75 -8.13 7.10 -4.32
CA VAL A 75 -8.85 6.96 -3.04
C VAL A 75 -9.25 8.28 -2.42
N GLU A 76 -8.97 9.42 -3.06
CA GLU A 76 -9.21 10.78 -2.54
C GLU A 76 -10.64 11.01 -2.02
N SER A 77 -11.63 10.29 -2.55
CA SER A 77 -13.03 10.38 -2.14
C SER A 77 -13.34 9.72 -0.78
N VAL A 78 -12.45 8.85 -0.29
CA VAL A 78 -12.68 8.02 0.91
C VAL A 78 -11.61 8.20 1.99
N VAL A 79 -10.55 8.98 1.74
CA VAL A 79 -9.49 9.24 2.73
C VAL A 79 -9.23 10.72 2.92
N LYS A 80 -8.91 11.11 4.16
CA LYS A 80 -8.29 12.40 4.46
C LYS A 80 -6.78 12.20 4.51
N VAL A 81 -6.05 13.12 3.90
CA VAL A 81 -4.59 13.01 3.74
C VAL A 81 -3.88 14.31 4.05
N GLU A 82 -2.60 14.21 4.42
CA GLU A 82 -1.68 15.33 4.58
C GLU A 82 -0.47 15.15 3.65
N ASP A 83 -0.06 16.19 2.92
CA ASP A 83 1.15 16.15 2.08
C ASP A 83 2.38 16.40 2.95
N ILE A 84 3.35 15.48 2.92
CA ILE A 84 4.64 15.61 3.63
C ILE A 84 5.81 15.96 2.72
N GLY A 85 5.55 16.16 1.43
CA GLY A 85 6.60 16.46 0.46
C GLY A 85 7.46 15.24 0.14
N ALA A 86 8.76 15.47 0.00
CA ALA A 86 9.73 14.40 -0.29
C ALA A 86 10.18 13.75 1.02
N LEU A 87 10.24 12.42 1.03
CA LEU A 87 10.97 11.66 2.05
C LEU A 87 12.41 11.47 1.58
N ASP A 88 13.35 11.56 2.52
CA ASP A 88 14.78 11.39 2.30
C ASP A 88 15.18 9.92 2.03
#